data_AF-A0A6H1ZGX8-F1
#
_entry.id   AF-A0A6H1ZGX8-F1
#
_cell.length_a   1.000
_cell.length_b   1.000
_cell.length_c   1.000
_cell.angle_alpha   90.00
_cell.angle_beta   90.00
_cell.angle_gamma   90.00
#
_symmetry.space_group_name_H-M   'P 1'
#
loop_
_entity.id
_entity.type
_entity.pdbx_description
1 polymer ?
#
loop_
_entity_poly.entity_id
_entity_poly.type
_entity_poly.pdbx_seq_one_letter_code
_entity_poly.pdbx_strand_id
1 'polypeptide(L)'
;MMNAPVRAAAEGMPTKSPERDPVFDIAVQLGRAERSREELDLRAVRDRPNRYVFAGQAQNEQDRVDTLRAAISQHKATSLEGAAVQIAEALVVADFLNEWVREDALDGSEVSHAQRDYRALQRLLFSALDVVEAATGRKMADLGLQAFRNPSLSPWVQADDKLKAMNTVGLSNARYEERI
;
A
#
# COMPACT_ATOMS: atom_id res chain seq x y z
N MET A 1 -61.75 -24.53 6.22
CA MET A 1 -60.60 -23.73 6.67
C MET A 1 -59.45 -24.69 6.93
N MET A 2 -58.52 -24.83 5.99
CA MET A 2 -57.36 -25.73 6.08
C MET A 2 -56.12 -24.93 6.45
N ASN A 3 -55.44 -25.32 7.52
CA ASN A 3 -54.12 -24.82 7.91
C ASN A 3 -53.06 -25.37 6.96
N ALA A 4 -52.29 -24.49 6.32
CA ALA A 4 -51.01 -24.83 5.72
C ALA A 4 -49.89 -24.34 6.64
N PRO A 5 -48.93 -25.19 7.06
CA PRO A 5 -47.74 -24.73 7.76
C PRO A 5 -46.72 -24.21 6.73
N VAL A 6 -46.36 -22.94 6.81
CA VAL A 6 -45.23 -22.36 6.09
C VAL A 6 -43.95 -22.93 6.72
N ARG A 7 -43.31 -23.86 6.02
CA ARG A 7 -41.95 -24.32 6.32
C ARG A 7 -40.99 -23.15 6.13
N ALA A 8 -40.43 -22.65 7.22
CA ALA A 8 -39.25 -21.81 7.19
C ALA A 8 -38.04 -22.67 6.77
N ALA A 9 -37.67 -22.61 5.49
CA ALA A 9 -36.37 -23.05 5.03
C ALA A 9 -35.35 -21.96 5.39
N ALA A 10 -34.82 -22.01 6.60
CA ALA A 10 -33.62 -21.28 6.99
C ALA A 10 -32.41 -22.18 6.75
N GLU A 11 -32.07 -22.41 5.49
CA GLU A 11 -30.84 -23.12 5.11
C GLU A 11 -29.83 -22.13 4.53
N GLY A 12 -28.74 -21.94 5.28
CA GLY A 12 -27.42 -21.67 4.72
C GLY A 12 -27.15 -20.28 4.15
N MET A 13 -27.00 -19.28 5.01
CA MET A 13 -26.09 -18.17 4.69
C MET A 13 -24.84 -18.28 5.56
N PRO A 14 -23.64 -18.49 4.98
CA PRO A 14 -22.41 -18.35 5.73
C PRO A 14 -22.25 -16.88 6.13
N THR A 15 -22.47 -16.60 7.41
CA THR A 15 -22.18 -15.30 8.05
C THR A 15 -20.67 -15.13 8.25
N LYS A 16 -19.86 -15.26 7.19
CA LYS A 16 -18.50 -14.72 7.26
C LYS A 16 -18.66 -13.20 7.18
N SER A 17 -18.49 -12.53 8.32
CA SER A 17 -18.19 -11.10 8.35
C SER A 17 -17.14 -10.81 7.27
N PRO A 18 -17.27 -9.71 6.50
CA PRO A 18 -16.25 -9.35 5.53
C PRO A 18 -14.90 -9.32 6.25
N GLU A 19 -13.96 -10.13 5.75
CA GLU A 19 -12.62 -10.22 6.30
C GLU A 19 -12.03 -8.80 6.27
N ARG A 20 -11.74 -8.25 7.44
CA ARG A 20 -11.33 -6.85 7.58
C ARG A 20 -10.01 -6.65 6.85
N ASP A 21 -9.91 -5.57 6.07
CA ASP A 21 -8.70 -5.28 5.31
C ASP A 21 -7.53 -4.99 6.27
N PRO A 22 -6.45 -5.79 6.25
CA PRO A 22 -5.32 -5.61 7.16
C PRO A 22 -4.66 -4.23 6.99
N VAL A 23 -4.67 -3.66 5.78
CA VAL A 23 -4.14 -2.32 5.52
C VAL A 23 -4.91 -1.28 6.31
N PHE A 24 -6.25 -1.39 6.34
CA PHE A 24 -7.10 -0.47 7.07
C PHE A 24 -6.90 -0.59 8.58
N ASP A 25 -6.78 -1.81 9.12
CA ASP A 25 -6.52 -2.02 10.54
C ASP A 25 -5.14 -1.47 10.96
N ILE A 26 -4.12 -1.59 10.11
CA ILE A 26 -2.80 -0.98 10.34
C ILE A 26 -2.90 0.55 10.30
N ALA A 27 -3.67 1.12 9.36
CA ALA A 27 -3.87 2.57 9.26
C ALA A 27 -4.56 3.15 10.51
N VAL A 28 -5.52 2.42 11.09
CA VAL A 28 -6.15 2.82 12.37
C VAL A 28 -5.12 2.87 13.50
N GLN A 29 -4.17 1.93 13.52
CA GLN A 29 -3.08 1.95 14.50
C GLN A 29 -2.11 3.09 14.25
N LEU A 30 -1.78 3.36 12.99
CA LEU A 30 -0.93 4.48 12.57
C LEU A 30 -1.50 5.81 13.06
N GLY A 31 -2.78 6.09 12.78
CA GLY A 31 -3.42 7.32 13.23
C GLY A 31 -3.58 7.44 14.76
N ARG A 32 -3.41 6.36 15.52
CA ARG A 32 -3.31 6.42 17.00
C ARG A 32 -1.89 6.75 17.45
N ALA A 33 -0.89 6.14 16.82
CA ALA A 33 0.52 6.41 17.11
C ALA A 33 0.90 7.86 16.78
N GLU A 34 0.47 8.39 15.62
CA GLU A 34 0.74 9.77 15.23
C GLU A 34 0.15 10.78 16.22
N ARG A 35 -1.09 10.58 16.66
CA ARG A 35 -1.72 11.42 17.71
C ARG A 35 -0.99 11.31 19.05
N SER A 36 -0.60 10.10 19.44
CA SER A 36 0.18 9.87 20.68
C SER A 36 1.50 10.64 20.65
N ARG A 37 2.23 10.57 19.52
CA ARG A 37 3.48 11.31 19.30
C ARG A 37 3.26 12.82 19.42
N GLU A 38 2.28 13.37 18.72
CA GLU A 38 1.96 14.81 18.79
C GLU A 38 1.62 15.27 20.21
N GLU A 39 0.85 14.47 20.95
CA GLU A 39 0.55 14.77 22.35
C GLU A 39 1.82 14.78 23.23
N LEU A 40 2.75 13.86 23.00
CA LEU A 40 4.01 13.78 23.73
C LEU A 40 4.93 14.97 23.41
N ASP A 41 5.01 15.38 22.15
CA ASP A 41 5.76 16.57 21.73
C ASP A 41 5.21 17.83 22.40
N LEU A 42 3.88 18.00 22.43
CA LEU A 42 3.24 19.11 23.12
C LEU A 42 3.51 19.09 24.63
N ARG A 43 3.54 17.91 25.27
CA ARG A 43 3.90 17.77 26.69
C ARG A 43 5.36 18.11 26.94
N ALA A 44 6.27 17.71 26.07
CA ALA A 44 7.69 18.05 26.17
C ALA A 44 7.93 19.57 26.17
N VAL A 45 7.14 20.31 25.39
CA VAL A 45 7.18 21.78 25.37
C VAL A 45 6.59 22.40 26.64
N ARG A 46 5.49 21.84 27.16
CA ARG A 46 4.75 22.39 28.32
C ARG A 46 5.41 22.09 29.66
N ASP A 47 5.96 20.90 29.84
CA ASP A 47 6.56 20.44 31.11
C ASP A 47 8.09 20.34 30.99
N ARG A 48 8.75 21.49 31.19
CA ARG A 48 10.21 21.64 31.05
C ARG A 48 11.01 20.67 31.93
N PRO A 49 10.68 20.44 33.20
CA PRO A 49 11.37 19.44 34.03
C PRO A 49 11.41 18.04 33.40
N ASN A 50 10.31 17.60 32.78
CA ASN A 50 10.17 16.26 32.21
C ASN A 50 10.38 16.19 30.68
N ARG A 51 10.86 17.28 30.06
CA ARG A 51 10.98 17.40 28.60
C ARG A 51 11.69 16.22 27.94
N TYR A 52 12.75 15.72 28.56
CA TYR A 52 13.57 14.64 28.01
C TYR A 52 12.87 13.29 28.07
N VAL A 53 12.01 13.07 29.09
CA VAL A 53 11.21 11.86 29.20
C VAL A 53 10.16 11.85 28.10
N PHE A 54 9.46 12.97 27.90
CA PHE A 54 8.46 13.08 26.84
C PHE A 54 9.08 13.01 25.43
N ALA A 55 10.24 13.64 25.21
CA ALA A 55 10.97 13.53 23.95
C ALA A 55 11.41 12.09 23.66
N GLY A 56 11.90 11.35 24.67
CA GLY A 56 12.25 9.94 24.50
C GLY A 56 11.04 9.06 24.18
N GLN A 57 9.88 9.34 24.77
CA GLN A 57 8.64 8.64 24.44
C GLN A 57 8.12 8.98 23.03
N ALA A 58 8.23 10.25 22.62
CA ALA A 58 7.87 10.69 21.28
C ALA A 58 8.73 9.99 20.22
N GLN A 59 10.03 9.80 20.49
CA GLN A 59 10.92 9.03 19.62
C GLN A 59 10.47 7.57 19.49
N ASN A 60 10.09 6.90 20.58
CA ASN A 60 9.58 5.53 20.50
C ASN A 60 8.27 5.44 19.70
N GLU A 61 7.38 6.43 19.80
CA GLU A 61 6.18 6.49 18.96
C GLU A 61 6.53 6.79 17.51
N GLN A 62 7.59 7.55 17.22
CA GLN A 62 8.09 7.74 15.87
C GLN A 62 8.57 6.42 15.25
N ASP A 63 9.37 5.64 15.98
CA ASP A 63 9.83 4.32 15.50
C ASP A 63 8.63 3.39 15.21
N ARG A 64 7.57 3.49 16.03
CA ARG A 64 6.31 2.77 15.82
C ARG A 64 5.57 3.26 14.58
N VAL A 65 5.48 4.57 14.35
CA VAL A 65 4.89 5.18 13.15
C VAL A 65 5.60 4.64 11.90
N ASP A 66 6.93 4.66 11.90
CA ASP A 66 7.75 4.20 10.76
C ASP A 66 7.54 2.71 10.49
N THR A 67 7.46 1.89 11.55
CA THR A 67 7.15 0.46 11.44
C THR A 67 5.76 0.21 10.85
N LEU A 68 4.76 0.98 11.26
CA LEU A 68 3.39 0.85 10.75
C LEU A 68 3.27 1.27 9.29
N ARG A 69 3.93 2.37 8.89
CA ARG A 69 4.00 2.81 7.48
C ARG A 69 4.69 1.76 6.60
N ALA A 70 5.82 1.23 7.08
CA ALA A 70 6.48 0.12 6.40
C ALA A 70 5.54 -1.09 6.25
N ALA A 71 4.78 -1.44 7.29
CA ALA A 71 3.81 -2.53 7.25
C ALA A 71 2.70 -2.30 6.21
N ILE A 72 2.16 -1.07 6.09
CA ILE A 72 1.16 -0.72 5.06
C ILE A 72 1.66 -1.07 3.65
N SER A 73 2.95 -0.87 3.38
CA SER A 73 3.56 -1.21 2.07
C SER A 73 3.77 -2.72 1.86
N GLN A 74 3.79 -3.53 2.92
CA GLN A 74 4.01 -4.98 2.84
C GLN A 74 2.71 -5.79 2.73
N HIS A 75 1.56 -5.18 2.99
CA HIS A 75 0.27 -5.83 2.87
C HIS A 75 -0.44 -5.40 1.59
N LYS A 76 -1.09 -6.35 0.90
CA LYS A 76 -1.95 -6.04 -0.23
C LYS A 76 -3.32 -5.61 0.28
N ALA A 77 -3.83 -4.50 -0.24
CA ALA A 77 -5.19 -4.05 0.03
C ALA A 77 -6.20 -5.01 -0.59
N THR A 78 -7.32 -5.18 0.09
CA THR A 78 -8.43 -6.06 -0.32
C THR A 78 -9.76 -5.32 -0.39
N SER A 79 -9.78 -4.06 0.04
CA SER A 79 -10.93 -3.16 0.06
C SER A 79 -10.57 -1.79 -0.51
N LEU A 80 -11.59 -1.02 -0.91
CA LEU A 80 -11.41 0.35 -1.40
C LEU A 80 -10.85 1.27 -0.31
N GLU A 81 -11.21 1.03 0.95
CA GLU A 81 -10.69 1.75 2.11
C GLU A 81 -9.18 1.51 2.27
N GLY A 82 -8.73 0.25 2.17
CA GLY A 82 -7.30 -0.10 2.19
C GLY A 82 -6.55 0.49 0.99
N ALA A 83 -7.15 0.48 -0.19
CA ALA A 83 -6.56 1.10 -1.37
C ALA A 83 -6.40 2.63 -1.20
N ALA A 84 -7.40 3.29 -0.60
CA ALA A 84 -7.32 4.73 -0.30
C ALA A 84 -6.18 5.05 0.68
N VAL A 85 -5.99 4.22 1.72
CA VAL A 85 -4.84 4.33 2.64
C VAL A 85 -3.53 4.21 1.87
N GLN A 86 -3.39 3.23 0.99
CA GLN A 86 -2.14 3.02 0.24
C GLN A 86 -1.87 4.13 -0.77
N ILE A 87 -2.91 4.73 -1.36
CA ILE A 87 -2.75 5.93 -2.19
C ILE A 87 -2.24 7.10 -1.34
N ALA A 88 -2.79 7.32 -0.15
CA ALA A 88 -2.32 8.38 0.73
C ALA A 88 -0.85 8.17 1.15
N GLU A 89 -0.49 6.95 1.55
CA GLU A 89 0.91 6.61 1.90
C GLU A 89 1.84 6.72 0.68
N ALA A 90 1.38 6.37 -0.52
CA ALA A 90 2.16 6.52 -1.74
C ALA A 90 2.53 7.99 -2.02
N LEU A 91 1.61 8.92 -1.74
CA LEU A 91 1.90 10.35 -1.87
C LEU A 91 2.97 10.81 -0.88
N VAL A 92 2.91 10.33 0.36
CA VAL A 92 3.91 10.62 1.39
C VAL A 92 5.29 10.10 0.98
N VAL A 93 5.39 8.85 0.52
CA VAL A 93 6.66 8.26 0.05
C VAL A 93 7.19 9.00 -1.18
N ALA A 94 6.31 9.42 -2.10
CA ALA A 94 6.71 10.18 -3.29
C ALA A 94 7.26 11.57 -2.93
N ASP A 95 6.69 12.24 -1.92
CA ASP A 95 7.17 13.53 -1.43
C ASP A 95 8.58 13.40 -0.85
N PHE A 96 8.81 12.40 0.02
CA PHE A 96 10.15 12.09 0.52
C PHE A 96 11.15 11.83 -0.61
N LEU A 97 10.82 10.95 -1.56
CA LEU A 97 11.69 10.66 -2.71
C LEU A 97 12.01 11.91 -3.53
N ASN A 98 11.07 12.85 -3.66
CA ASN A 98 11.28 14.10 -4.38
C ASN A 98 12.21 15.07 -3.64
N GLU A 99 12.21 15.06 -2.30
CA GLU A 99 13.21 15.78 -1.50
C GLU A 99 14.62 15.24 -1.74
N TRP A 100 14.80 13.92 -1.73
CA TRP A 100 16.10 13.27 -1.98
C TRP A 100 16.68 13.56 -3.37
N VAL A 101 15.83 13.63 -4.41
CA VAL A 101 16.28 13.91 -5.80
C VAL A 101 16.83 15.34 -5.97
N ARG A 102 16.53 16.25 -5.04
CA ARG A 102 17.01 17.64 -5.08
C ARG A 102 18.39 17.82 -4.44
N GLU A 103 18.85 16.87 -3.64
CA GLU A 103 20.17 16.90 -3.02
C GLU A 103 21.16 16.09 -3.87
N ASP A 104 21.93 16.80 -4.72
CA ASP A 104 22.83 16.28 -5.76
C ASP A 104 24.02 15.40 -5.28
N ALA A 105 23.96 14.77 -4.10
CA ALA A 105 25.02 13.91 -3.60
C ALA A 105 24.51 12.85 -2.62
N LEU A 106 23.64 11.94 -3.09
CA LEU A 106 23.28 10.76 -2.29
C LEU A 106 24.53 9.89 -2.07
N ASP A 107 24.90 9.67 -0.82
CA ASP A 107 25.94 8.68 -0.50
C ASP A 107 25.43 7.24 -0.69
N GLY A 108 26.31 6.25 -0.57
CA GLY A 108 25.93 4.84 -0.80
C GLY A 108 24.83 4.31 0.14
N SER A 109 24.67 4.91 1.33
CA SER A 109 23.61 4.55 2.28
C SER A 109 22.28 5.18 1.87
N GLU A 110 22.30 6.45 1.47
CA GLU A 110 21.13 7.22 1.03
C GLU A 110 20.53 6.67 -0.26
N VAL A 111 21.38 6.21 -1.19
CA VAL A 111 20.94 5.47 -2.39
C VAL A 111 20.18 4.18 -2.02
N SER A 112 20.63 3.47 -0.97
CA SER A 112 19.94 2.26 -0.51
C SER A 112 18.57 2.57 0.09
N HIS A 113 18.44 3.68 0.83
CA HIS A 113 17.18 4.16 1.38
C HIS A 113 16.20 4.54 0.26
N ALA A 114 16.62 5.37 -0.69
CA ALA A 114 15.79 5.77 -1.83
C ALA A 114 15.29 4.55 -2.64
N GLN A 115 16.12 3.52 -2.82
CA GLN A 115 15.69 2.27 -3.48
C GLN A 115 14.63 1.50 -2.69
N ARG A 116 14.71 1.48 -1.36
CA ARG A 116 13.70 0.83 -0.51
C ARG A 116 12.37 1.56 -0.59
N ASP A 117 12.42 2.89 -0.55
CA ASP A 117 11.23 3.75 -0.62
C ASP A 117 10.58 3.68 -2.00
N TYR A 118 11.37 3.63 -3.07
CA TYR A 118 10.86 3.39 -4.42
C TYR A 118 10.13 2.04 -4.52
N ARG A 119 10.68 0.97 -3.93
CA ARG A 119 10.01 -0.34 -3.90
C ARG A 119 8.73 -0.32 -3.04
N ALA A 120 8.73 0.42 -1.94
CA ALA A 120 7.53 0.62 -1.12
C ALA A 120 6.44 1.33 -1.93
N LEU A 121 6.79 2.41 -2.64
CA LEU A 121 5.90 3.14 -3.54
C LEU A 121 5.28 2.22 -4.61
N GLN A 122 6.10 1.36 -5.25
CA GLN A 122 5.60 0.37 -6.20
C GLN A 122 4.59 -0.59 -5.56
N ARG A 123 4.86 -1.10 -4.36
CA ARG A 123 3.91 -2.01 -3.67
C ARG A 123 2.58 -1.34 -3.39
N LEU A 124 2.62 -0.12 -2.86
CA LEU A 124 1.43 0.67 -2.54
C LEU A 124 0.57 0.92 -3.79
N LEU A 125 1.19 1.44 -4.86
CA LEU A 125 0.48 1.81 -6.09
C LEU A 125 -0.12 0.60 -6.80
N PHE A 126 0.64 -0.48 -6.99
CA PHE A 126 0.12 -1.68 -7.65
C PHE A 126 -0.93 -2.40 -6.80
N SER A 127 -0.82 -2.35 -5.48
CA SER A 127 -1.83 -2.92 -4.58
C SER A 127 -3.15 -2.15 -4.68
N ALA A 128 -3.11 -0.83 -4.62
CA ALA A 128 -4.29 0.01 -4.80
C ALA A 128 -4.91 -0.14 -6.20
N LEU A 129 -4.06 -0.22 -7.24
CA LEU A 129 -4.48 -0.44 -8.61
C LEU A 129 -5.31 -1.70 -8.78
N ASP A 130 -4.83 -2.84 -8.24
CA ASP A 130 -5.53 -4.12 -8.32
C ASP A 130 -6.94 -4.05 -7.73
N VAL A 131 -7.10 -3.34 -6.60
CA VAL A 131 -8.42 -3.12 -5.98
C VAL A 131 -9.31 -2.24 -6.85
N VAL A 132 -8.78 -1.16 -7.42
CA VAL A 132 -9.56 -0.25 -8.28
C VAL A 132 -9.99 -0.96 -9.57
N GLU A 133 -9.12 -1.76 -10.19
CA GLU A 133 -9.46 -2.56 -11.36
C GLU A 133 -10.55 -3.59 -11.03
N ALA A 134 -10.45 -4.27 -9.89
CA ALA A 134 -11.47 -5.20 -9.43
C ALA A 134 -12.83 -4.51 -9.18
N ALA A 135 -12.82 -3.32 -8.57
CA ALA A 135 -14.04 -2.57 -8.26
C ALA A 135 -14.71 -1.96 -9.50
N THR A 136 -13.92 -1.54 -10.49
CA THR A 136 -14.44 -0.93 -11.74
C THR A 136 -14.74 -1.95 -12.83
N GLY A 137 -14.21 -3.18 -12.71
CA GLY A 137 -14.29 -4.21 -13.74
C GLY A 137 -13.53 -3.86 -15.03
N ARG A 138 -12.66 -2.83 -14.98
CA ARG A 138 -11.87 -2.35 -16.11
C ARG A 138 -10.40 -2.40 -15.77
N LYS A 139 -9.58 -2.84 -16.73
CA LYS A 139 -8.14 -2.78 -16.55
C LYS A 139 -7.66 -1.37 -16.88
N MET A 140 -6.75 -0.83 -16.11
CA MET A 140 -6.16 0.49 -16.36
C MET A 140 -5.31 0.47 -17.63
N ALA A 141 -4.83 -0.71 -18.03
CA ALA A 141 -4.29 -0.98 -19.36
C ALA A 141 -5.23 -0.55 -20.50
N ASP A 142 -6.55 -0.64 -20.31
CA ASP A 142 -7.57 -0.31 -21.31
C ASP A 142 -7.70 1.21 -21.50
N LEU A 143 -7.23 2.02 -20.53
CA LEU A 143 -7.17 3.48 -20.63
C LEU A 143 -5.97 3.98 -21.45
N GLY A 144 -5.15 3.08 -22.00
CA GLY A 144 -4.05 3.43 -22.91
C GLY A 144 -2.75 3.87 -22.21
N LEU A 145 -2.69 3.81 -20.88
CA LEU A 145 -1.49 4.14 -20.11
C LEU A 145 -0.50 2.98 -20.13
N GLN A 146 0.56 3.09 -20.94
CA GLN A 146 1.56 2.03 -21.12
C GLN A 146 2.29 1.63 -19.82
N ALA A 147 2.47 2.56 -18.88
CA ALA A 147 3.17 2.32 -17.61
C ALA A 147 2.53 1.20 -16.76
N PHE A 148 1.21 1.02 -16.85
CA PHE A 148 0.49 -0.01 -16.10
C PHE A 148 0.36 -1.35 -16.84
N ARG A 149 0.83 -1.42 -18.10
CA ARG A 149 0.78 -2.64 -18.92
C ARG A 149 1.95 -3.58 -18.67
N ASN A 150 2.95 -3.17 -17.89
CA ASN A 150 4.14 -3.98 -17.64
C ASN A 150 4.02 -4.77 -16.32
N PRO A 151 3.66 -6.07 -16.36
CA PRO A 151 3.53 -6.88 -15.15
C PRO A 151 4.86 -7.10 -14.41
N SER A 152 6.01 -6.85 -15.04
CA SER A 152 7.30 -6.95 -14.34
C SER A 152 7.44 -5.89 -13.24
N LEU A 153 6.74 -4.77 -13.37
CA LEU A 153 6.74 -3.66 -12.41
C LEU A 153 5.88 -3.96 -11.17
N SER A 154 4.92 -4.89 -11.23
CA SER A 154 4.07 -5.23 -10.08
C SER A 154 4.83 -6.12 -9.11
N PRO A 155 5.06 -5.71 -7.84
CA PRO A 155 5.75 -6.54 -6.86
C PRO A 155 4.90 -7.70 -6.34
N TRP A 156 3.61 -7.74 -6.66
CA TRP A 156 2.66 -8.77 -6.21
C TRP A 156 2.55 -9.96 -7.16
N VAL A 157 3.14 -9.87 -8.35
CA VAL A 157 3.22 -10.98 -9.31
C VAL A 157 4.43 -11.84 -8.99
N GLN A 158 4.26 -13.17 -8.97
CA GLN A 158 5.35 -14.09 -8.70
C GLN A 158 6.44 -14.01 -9.78
N ALA A 159 7.70 -14.30 -9.40
CA ALA A 159 8.84 -14.20 -10.31
C ALA A 159 8.68 -15.04 -11.58
N ASP A 160 8.13 -16.26 -11.44
CA ASP A 160 7.90 -17.16 -12.57
C ASP A 160 6.88 -16.62 -13.57
N ASP A 161 5.84 -15.95 -13.06
CA ASP A 161 4.80 -15.34 -13.90
C ASP A 161 5.31 -14.06 -14.58
N LYS A 162 6.21 -13.32 -13.93
CA LYS A 162 6.94 -12.20 -14.56
C LYS A 162 7.81 -12.68 -15.71
N LEU A 163 8.57 -13.76 -15.52
CA LEU A 163 9.43 -14.34 -16.56
C LEU A 163 8.62 -14.81 -17.78
N LYS A 164 7.47 -15.47 -17.54
CA LYS A 164 6.54 -15.85 -18.62
C LYS A 164 5.99 -14.64 -19.36
N ALA A 165 5.57 -13.60 -18.65
CA ALA A 165 5.07 -12.36 -19.27
C ALA A 165 6.15 -11.65 -20.10
N MET A 166 7.38 -11.55 -19.60
CA MET A 166 8.51 -10.95 -20.32
C MET A 166 8.87 -11.73 -21.59
N ASN A 167 8.85 -13.06 -21.55
CA ASN A 167 9.07 -13.89 -22.74
C ASN A 167 7.95 -13.72 -23.79
N THR A 168 6.73 -13.47 -23.35
CA THR A 168 5.58 -13.25 -24.25
C THR A 168 5.65 -11.88 -24.93
N VAL A 169 6.10 -10.84 -24.20
CA VAL A 169 6.32 -9.48 -24.74
C VAL A 169 7.57 -9.41 -25.64
N GLY A 170 8.62 -10.17 -25.31
CA GLY A 170 9.80 -10.31 -26.18
C GLY A 170 9.48 -10.96 -27.53
N LEU A 171 8.55 -11.92 -27.56
CA LEU A 171 8.08 -12.56 -28.79
C LEU A 171 7.17 -11.65 -29.64
N SER A 172 6.44 -10.71 -29.04
CA SER A 172 5.62 -9.75 -29.80
C SER A 172 6.46 -8.69 -30.51
N ASN A 173 7.58 -8.27 -29.93
CA ASN A 173 8.49 -7.31 -30.56
C ASN A 173 9.31 -7.95 -31.69
N ALA A 174 9.79 -9.20 -31.51
CA ALA A 174 10.51 -9.92 -32.57
C ALA A 174 9.66 -10.14 -33.84
N ARG A 175 8.34 -10.34 -33.71
CA ARG A 175 7.42 -10.47 -34.85
C ARG A 175 7.11 -9.16 -35.56
N TYR A 176 7.41 -8.01 -34.95
CA TYR A 176 7.25 -6.70 -35.59
C TYR A 176 8.47 -6.34 -36.44
N GLU A 177 9.66 -6.80 -36.07
CA GLU A 177 10.90 -6.58 -36.83
C GLU A 177 11.02 -7.48 -38.07
N GLU A 178 10.38 -8.66 -38.10
CA GLU A 178 10.30 -9.51 -39.31
C GLU A 178 9.29 -9.01 -40.37
N ARG A 179 8.63 -7.87 -40.15
CA ARG A 179 7.62 -7.29 -41.05
C ARG A 179 8.01 -5.92 -41.64
N ILE A 180 9.25 -5.47 -41.42
CA ILE A 180 9.84 -4.29 -42.06
C ILE A 180 10.90 -4.77 -43.06
#